data_AF-A0A7V5ZJH5-F1
#
_entry.id   AF-A0A7V5ZJH5-F1
#
_cell.length_a   1.000
_cell.length_b   1.000
_cell.length_c   1.000
_cell.angle_alpha   90.00
_cell.angle_beta   90.00
_cell.angle_gamma   90.00
#
_symmetry.space_group_name_H-M   'P 1'
#
loop_
_entity.id
_entity.type
_entity.pdbx_description
1 polymer ?
#
loop_
_entity_poly.entity_id
_entity_poly.type
_entity_poly.pdbx_seq_one_letter_code
_entity_poly.pdbx_strand_id
1 'polypeptide(L)'
;MGGGRPRLGVVGRHRLLHGGRAYPGGGGNGRRRGAAGGRRGAAARHRPWPAASPAPRGVCPLPGGAPGDPARRARAGGRLGGTLGERPAAGAGGRGVDLCRSAVRRPCRPCRPRGGGVGPRGAGGVARCSRRPAAPAGRPPPPPACGSPRGPHPGGGSVVSPPAIFGALDVGNRRVLALIAELDEHAELLIRGVGVADSAGMRNGQVVQFKPLVQAIRTAVDEAELMANTILESVWATTAGTFVSGRVTRASITLGNHPREVTPRDLDQLHQAVQRQPLPSGHMVLNVLTHTYTLDDQEGLLDPVEMVGRQLSVEAYVLACQESPVRTLEEAINKAGLKVEEFLFTPVASALACLTTDERRLGSLAIDIGFGNTSYAAYVGDRIVAAGCFPLGGNKINDDLAYRFTTTVAGAEKAKREAASMLLAEIGAEETVSLPTIEGRGSLIVPRLELCKIVRLRVLETFELIAADVLRQSADESPATGVVLVGGGSHLEGITEVAEEAFVTRCRLGELEGVADTTCLLANSELPSRSPAAAVGLLAYASGTRVLSATPPVRVRPKRSNAVSKLVRSLFAKKGVEP
;
A
#
# COMPACT_ATOMS: atom_id res chain seq x y z
N MET A 1 7.17 64.49 5.59
CA MET A 1 6.46 64.61 6.89
C MET A 1 5.86 63.25 7.25
N GLY A 2 5.33 63.09 8.47
CA GLY A 2 4.85 61.79 8.99
C GLY A 2 3.53 61.30 8.38
N GLY A 3 3.03 60.13 8.79
CA GLY A 3 3.63 59.20 9.76
C GLY A 3 2.75 57.97 10.03
N GLY A 4 3.37 56.85 10.42
CA GLY A 4 2.68 55.61 10.79
C GLY A 4 2.53 55.44 12.31
N ARG A 5 1.68 54.50 12.76
CA ARG A 5 1.49 54.13 14.17
C ARG A 5 2.06 52.73 14.48
N PRO A 6 2.97 52.56 15.48
CA PRO A 6 3.18 51.28 16.18
C PRO A 6 2.03 51.01 17.17
N ARG A 7 1.71 49.79 17.67
CA ARG A 7 2.46 48.58 18.14
C ARG A 7 3.01 48.64 19.59
N LEU A 8 3.07 47.45 20.22
CA LEU A 8 3.58 47.05 21.57
C LEU A 8 2.55 47.12 22.73
N GLY A 9 2.55 46.23 23.74
CA GLY A 9 3.18 44.88 23.86
C GLY A 9 3.76 44.48 25.24
N VAL A 10 3.70 43.16 25.60
CA VAL A 10 4.36 42.47 26.77
C VAL A 10 3.80 42.93 28.16
N VAL A 11 3.98 42.38 29.39
CA VAL A 11 4.81 41.37 30.14
C VAL A 11 3.96 40.80 31.33
N GLY A 12 4.17 39.64 31.99
CA GLY A 12 5.00 38.44 31.75
C GLY A 12 5.68 37.81 33.02
N ARG A 13 5.71 36.46 33.11
CA ARG A 13 6.54 35.54 33.97
C ARG A 13 6.19 35.19 35.45
N HIS A 14 6.36 33.88 35.73
CA HIS A 14 7.01 33.19 36.89
C HIS A 14 6.31 32.83 38.25
N ARG A 15 6.61 31.58 38.69
CA ARG A 15 6.86 31.07 40.08
C ARG A 15 5.65 30.93 41.05
N LEU A 16 5.60 30.03 42.04
CA LEU A 16 6.26 28.73 42.36
C LEU A 16 5.56 28.05 43.59
N LEU A 17 5.89 26.78 43.90
CA LEU A 17 5.75 26.03 45.18
C LEU A 17 4.46 25.23 45.55
N HIS A 18 4.74 24.02 46.07
CA HIS A 18 4.03 23.06 46.95
C HIS A 18 2.53 23.13 47.33
N GLY A 19 1.88 21.94 47.26
CA GLY A 19 1.52 21.20 48.48
C GLY A 19 0.02 20.92 48.75
N GLY A 20 -0.27 19.77 49.38
CA GLY A 20 -1.57 19.48 50.03
C GLY A 20 -2.28 18.18 49.59
N ARG A 21 -2.62 17.32 50.56
CA ARG A 21 -3.65 16.26 50.45
C ARG A 21 -4.88 16.68 51.28
N ALA A 22 -6.10 16.41 50.82
CA ALA A 22 -7.24 16.05 51.68
C ALA A 22 -8.47 15.56 50.89
N TYR A 23 -9.15 14.52 51.41
CA TYR A 23 -10.60 14.28 51.28
C TYR A 23 -11.25 14.74 52.59
N PRO A 24 -12.53 15.19 52.62
CA PRO A 24 -13.72 14.30 52.71
C PRO A 24 -14.65 14.44 51.47
N GLY A 25 -15.80 13.77 51.29
CA GLY A 25 -16.71 13.08 52.23
C GLY A 25 -17.92 13.98 52.61
N GLY A 26 -19.19 13.53 52.66
CA GLY A 26 -19.79 12.23 52.34
C GLY A 26 -21.31 12.19 52.70
N GLY A 27 -22.00 11.07 52.40
CA GLY A 27 -23.46 10.88 52.59
C GLY A 27 -24.30 11.35 51.38
N GLY A 28 -25.52 10.87 51.11
CA GLY A 28 -26.41 9.88 51.75
C GLY A 28 -27.86 10.11 51.23
N ASN A 29 -28.83 9.19 51.24
CA ASN A 29 -28.91 7.89 51.92
C ASN A 29 -30.10 7.00 51.41
N GLY A 30 -29.86 5.72 51.08
CA GLY A 30 -30.86 4.62 51.08
C GLY A 30 -31.88 4.59 49.92
N ARG A 31 -32.76 3.59 49.78
CA ARG A 31 -33.12 2.34 50.53
C ARG A 31 -33.80 1.38 49.49
N ARG A 32 -34.01 0.06 49.60
CA ARG A 32 -33.63 -1.17 50.39
C ARG A 32 -34.23 -2.36 49.57
N ARG A 33 -33.87 -3.64 49.65
CA ARG A 33 -33.09 -4.46 50.62
C ARG A 33 -31.68 -4.74 50.01
N GLY A 34 -30.94 -5.87 50.06
CA GLY A 34 -31.09 -7.23 50.66
C GLY A 34 -31.73 -8.29 49.75
N ALA A 35 -31.40 -9.59 49.81
CA ALA A 35 -30.35 -10.35 50.54
C ALA A 35 -30.20 -11.76 49.86
N ALA A 36 -29.38 -12.75 50.25
CA ALA A 36 -28.51 -12.99 51.42
C ALA A 36 -27.38 -14.03 51.11
N GLY A 37 -26.40 -14.18 52.02
CA GLY A 37 -25.35 -15.23 52.00
C GLY A 37 -24.08 -14.86 51.21
N GLY A 38 -22.83 -15.04 51.68
CA GLY A 38 -22.30 -15.67 52.91
C GLY A 38 -21.59 -17.00 52.61
N ARG A 39 -20.35 -17.29 53.04
CA ARG A 39 -19.42 -16.66 54.02
C ARG A 39 -17.94 -16.91 53.62
N ARG A 40 -17.01 -16.16 54.26
CA ARG A 40 -15.61 -16.47 54.70
C ARG A 40 -14.82 -17.60 53.97
N GLY A 41 -13.54 -17.45 53.61
CA GLY A 41 -12.58 -16.34 53.73
C GLY A 41 -11.13 -16.78 54.01
N ALA A 42 -10.20 -15.81 54.05
CA ALA A 42 -8.83 -15.86 54.58
C ALA A 42 -7.66 -16.53 53.81
N ALA A 43 -6.60 -15.72 53.66
CA ALA A 43 -5.15 -16.04 53.70
C ALA A 43 -4.44 -16.77 52.54
N ALA A 44 -3.26 -16.25 52.19
CA ALA A 44 -2.29 -16.83 51.26
C ALA A 44 -1.15 -17.55 51.99
N ARG A 45 -0.40 -18.42 51.27
CA ARG A 45 0.94 -18.93 51.61
C ARG A 45 1.68 -19.42 50.34
N HIS A 46 2.98 -19.69 50.45
CA HIS A 46 3.92 -19.90 49.33
C HIS A 46 4.33 -21.38 49.12
N ARG A 47 4.79 -21.69 47.88
CA ARG A 47 5.73 -22.79 47.47
C ARG A 47 5.20 -24.24 47.55
N PRO A 48 5.87 -25.25 46.92
CA PRO A 48 6.87 -25.25 45.82
C PRO A 48 6.54 -26.24 44.66
N TRP A 49 7.52 -26.50 43.77
CA TRP A 49 7.58 -27.64 42.82
C TRP A 49 7.44 -29.04 43.47
N PRO A 50 7.04 -30.04 42.67
CA PRO A 50 7.60 -31.40 42.66
C PRO A 50 8.43 -31.68 41.37
N ALA A 51 9.18 -32.80 41.35
CA ALA A 51 10.02 -33.21 40.21
C ALA A 51 10.03 -34.75 40.02
N ALA A 52 10.45 -35.17 38.81
CA ALA A 52 10.94 -36.52 38.42
C ALA A 52 10.01 -37.75 38.51
N SER A 53 9.72 -38.32 37.33
CA SER A 53 9.89 -39.73 36.89
C SER A 53 9.40 -40.91 37.77
N PRO A 54 8.86 -41.97 37.13
CA PRO A 54 9.74 -43.09 36.74
C PRO A 54 9.46 -43.69 35.34
N ALA A 55 10.32 -44.61 34.91
CA ALA A 55 10.22 -45.38 33.66
C ALA A 55 10.21 -46.91 33.90
N PRO A 56 9.71 -47.73 32.96
CA PRO A 56 9.82 -49.19 33.00
C PRO A 56 10.99 -49.76 32.17
N ARG A 57 11.41 -50.99 32.51
CA ARG A 57 12.38 -51.85 31.79
C ARG A 57 11.60 -52.80 30.85
N GLY A 58 12.15 -53.48 29.82
CA GLY A 58 13.53 -53.61 29.35
C GLY A 58 14.02 -55.07 29.41
N VAL A 59 14.14 -55.75 28.25
CA VAL A 59 14.66 -57.14 28.10
C VAL A 59 15.38 -57.32 26.75
N CYS A 60 16.50 -58.05 26.75
CA CYS A 60 17.21 -58.58 25.55
C CYS A 60 17.41 -60.11 25.71
N PRO A 61 17.81 -60.83 24.65
CA PRO A 61 19.21 -61.31 24.64
C PRO A 61 19.92 -61.31 23.27
N LEU A 62 21.24 -61.55 23.32
CA LEU A 62 22.22 -61.76 22.22
C LEU A 62 22.51 -63.30 22.08
N PRO A 63 23.52 -63.84 21.34
CA PRO A 63 24.59 -63.20 20.53
C PRO A 63 24.98 -63.91 19.19
N GLY A 64 25.96 -63.35 18.46
CA GLY A 64 26.96 -64.13 17.71
C GLY A 64 27.39 -63.61 16.32
N GLY A 65 28.69 -63.60 16.02
CA GLY A 65 29.22 -63.66 14.63
C GLY A 65 30.15 -62.53 14.15
N ALA A 66 31.48 -62.76 14.23
CA ALA A 66 32.57 -62.06 13.52
C ALA A 66 33.81 -63.00 13.52
N PRO A 67 34.94 -62.75 12.80
CA PRO A 67 35.31 -61.61 11.93
C PRO A 67 35.85 -62.03 10.53
N GLY A 68 36.40 -61.08 9.74
CA GLY A 68 37.25 -61.40 8.58
C GLY A 68 37.78 -60.18 7.77
N ASP A 69 39.09 -59.98 7.78
CA ASP A 69 39.90 -59.09 6.91
C ASP A 69 41.34 -59.69 6.84
N PRO A 70 42.02 -59.75 5.67
CA PRO A 70 43.15 -58.81 5.43
C PRO A 70 43.53 -58.50 3.95
N ALA A 71 44.49 -57.56 3.82
CA ALA A 71 45.58 -57.49 2.80
C ALA A 71 45.37 -56.69 1.48
N ARG A 72 46.37 -56.00 0.86
CA ARG A 72 47.63 -55.33 1.32
C ARG A 72 48.35 -54.58 0.17
N ARG A 73 49.10 -53.48 0.49
CA ARG A 73 50.23 -52.85 -0.28
C ARG A 73 49.85 -52.18 -1.64
N ALA A 74 50.64 -51.28 -2.27
CA ALA A 74 51.91 -50.55 -2.00
C ALA A 74 51.76 -49.06 -2.46
N ARG A 75 52.54 -48.01 -2.14
CA ARG A 75 53.88 -47.74 -1.56
C ARG A 75 55.07 -47.46 -2.53
N ALA A 76 55.16 -46.22 -3.04
CA ALA A 76 56.36 -45.41 -3.39
C ALA A 76 55.86 -43.99 -3.81
N GLY A 77 56.50 -42.82 -3.65
CA GLY A 77 57.89 -42.40 -3.37
C GLY A 77 58.43 -41.57 -4.55
N GLY A 78 59.11 -40.41 -4.46
CA GLY A 78 59.53 -39.51 -3.36
C GLY A 78 60.61 -38.51 -3.86
N ARG A 79 61.08 -37.55 -3.03
CA ARG A 79 62.13 -36.49 -3.27
C ARG A 79 61.68 -35.19 -4.00
N LEU A 80 62.36 -34.03 -3.85
CA LEU A 80 62.94 -33.32 -2.67
C LEU A 80 63.50 -31.91 -3.07
N GLY A 81 63.25 -30.87 -2.24
CA GLY A 81 63.98 -29.58 -2.21
C GLY A 81 63.60 -28.52 -3.27
N GLY A 82 63.71 -27.20 -3.01
CA GLY A 82 63.93 -26.48 -1.74
C GLY A 82 64.42 -25.02 -1.89
N THR A 83 64.17 -24.16 -0.86
CA THR A 83 64.81 -22.83 -0.57
C THR A 83 64.63 -21.66 -1.59
N LEU A 84 64.63 -20.36 -1.26
CA LEU A 84 64.55 -19.55 -0.01
C LEU A 84 63.31 -18.59 -0.07
N GLY A 85 62.90 -17.82 0.96
CA GLY A 85 63.39 -16.46 1.31
C GLY A 85 62.61 -15.34 0.57
N GLU A 86 62.16 -14.21 1.14
CA GLU A 86 62.34 -13.60 2.47
C GLU A 86 61.11 -12.73 2.91
N ARG A 87 61.18 -12.10 4.09
CA ARG A 87 60.27 -11.11 4.71
C ARG A 87 61.08 -10.34 5.79
N PRO A 88 60.61 -9.21 6.36
CA PRO A 88 59.73 -8.16 5.86
C PRO A 88 60.32 -6.73 6.12
N ALA A 89 59.57 -5.65 5.88
CA ALA A 89 59.87 -4.34 6.48
C ALA A 89 58.58 -3.51 6.71
N ALA A 90 58.62 -2.59 7.68
CA ALA A 90 57.60 -1.60 7.96
C ALA A 90 58.23 -0.21 8.10
N GLY A 91 57.47 0.85 7.85
CA GLY A 91 57.92 2.25 7.97
C GLY A 91 56.73 3.20 8.06
N ALA A 92 56.91 4.34 8.72
CA ALA A 92 55.80 5.23 9.08
C ALA A 92 56.16 6.72 9.01
N GLY A 93 55.13 7.55 8.76
CA GLY A 93 55.16 8.99 9.02
C GLY A 93 55.64 9.89 7.87
N GLY A 94 55.19 11.15 7.91
CA GLY A 94 55.60 12.20 6.97
C GLY A 94 54.50 13.24 6.74
N ARG A 95 54.81 14.53 6.97
CA ARG A 95 54.00 15.69 6.53
C ARG A 95 54.92 16.54 5.65
N GLY A 96 54.44 17.16 4.57
CA GLY A 96 55.30 17.97 3.71
C GLY A 96 54.56 18.80 2.67
N VAL A 97 54.64 20.11 2.81
CA VAL A 97 54.05 21.18 1.99
C VAL A 97 54.86 21.52 0.71
N ASP A 98 54.17 22.22 -0.20
CA ASP A 98 54.64 23.35 -1.03
C ASP A 98 55.36 23.23 -2.41
N LEU A 99 54.57 23.57 -3.44
CA LEU A 99 54.69 24.75 -4.34
C LEU A 99 55.59 24.80 -5.61
N CYS A 100 55.13 25.67 -6.53
CA CYS A 100 55.77 26.21 -7.75
C CYS A 100 55.93 25.22 -8.94
N ARG A 101 55.79 25.58 -10.23
CA ARG A 101 55.54 26.84 -10.99
C ARG A 101 55.07 26.43 -12.43
N SER A 102 54.75 27.21 -13.47
CA SER A 102 54.70 28.66 -13.84
C SER A 102 54.03 28.79 -15.24
N ALA A 103 53.51 29.92 -15.76
CA ALA A 103 53.04 31.20 -15.18
C ALA A 103 52.36 32.10 -16.25
N VAL A 104 51.27 32.80 -15.87
CA VAL A 104 50.91 34.20 -16.25
C VAL A 104 50.62 34.57 -17.74
N ARG A 105 49.40 35.11 -17.99
CA ARG A 105 49.15 36.48 -18.54
C ARG A 105 47.70 36.96 -18.28
N ARG A 106 47.49 38.28 -18.36
CA ARG A 106 46.29 39.14 -18.10
C ARG A 106 46.39 40.38 -19.04
N PRO A 107 45.53 41.43 -19.03
CA PRO A 107 44.24 41.72 -18.34
C PRO A 107 43.10 41.99 -19.40
N CYS A 108 41.87 42.52 -19.18
CA CYS A 108 41.41 43.77 -18.51
C CYS A 108 39.91 43.79 -18.07
N ARG A 109 39.54 44.85 -17.35
CA ARG A 109 38.22 45.33 -16.84
C ARG A 109 38.16 46.87 -17.09
N PRO A 110 37.20 47.72 -16.61
CA PRO A 110 35.93 47.54 -15.85
C PRO A 110 34.71 48.15 -16.64
N CYS A 111 33.51 48.53 -16.16
CA CYS A 111 32.99 49.19 -14.92
C CYS A 111 31.49 48.94 -14.64
N ARG A 112 31.03 49.34 -13.43
CA ARG A 112 29.62 49.61 -13.04
C ARG A 112 29.47 51.11 -12.68
N PRO A 113 28.24 51.67 -12.64
CA PRO A 113 27.55 51.90 -11.35
C PRO A 113 26.04 51.49 -11.44
N ARG A 114 25.22 51.26 -10.39
CA ARG A 114 24.72 52.11 -9.27
C ARG A 114 24.14 53.47 -9.75
N GLY A 115 22.91 53.90 -9.46
CA GLY A 115 21.71 53.22 -8.93
C GLY A 115 20.77 54.14 -8.13
N GLY A 116 19.45 53.97 -8.26
CA GLY A 116 18.43 54.39 -7.27
C GLY A 116 17.48 55.56 -7.62
N GLY A 117 16.18 55.37 -7.34
CA GLY A 117 15.32 56.40 -6.74
C GLY A 117 14.21 57.08 -7.57
N VAL A 118 13.01 57.12 -6.95
CA VAL A 118 11.92 58.14 -7.06
C VAL A 118 11.09 58.20 -8.38
N GLY A 119 9.76 58.40 -8.23
CA GLY A 119 8.79 58.82 -9.29
C GLY A 119 8.20 60.20 -8.97
N PRO A 120 6.92 60.55 -9.26
CA PRO A 120 5.87 59.87 -10.04
C PRO A 120 5.25 60.83 -11.12
N ARG A 121 3.94 60.66 -11.47
CA ARG A 121 3.10 61.42 -12.45
C ARG A 121 3.29 61.01 -13.92
N GLY A 122 2.29 61.04 -14.81
CA GLY A 122 0.82 61.18 -14.63
C GLY A 122 0.04 61.63 -15.89
N ALA A 123 -1.24 61.23 -15.98
CA ALA A 123 -2.33 61.73 -16.87
C ALA A 123 -2.33 61.41 -18.39
N GLY A 124 -3.54 61.47 -19.00
CA GLY A 124 -3.88 61.15 -20.41
C GLY A 124 -4.44 59.72 -20.59
N GLY A 125 -5.56 59.44 -21.29
CA GLY A 125 -6.41 60.25 -22.20
C GLY A 125 -5.93 60.16 -23.66
N VAL A 126 -6.76 59.98 -24.70
CA VAL A 126 -8.23 59.96 -24.87
C VAL A 126 -8.61 59.04 -26.06
N ALA A 127 -9.86 58.58 -26.19
CA ALA A 127 -10.33 57.71 -27.28
C ALA A 127 -11.06 58.42 -28.44
N ARG A 128 -10.83 57.96 -29.69
CA ARG A 128 -11.71 57.97 -30.91
C ARG A 128 -10.93 57.25 -32.04
N CYS A 129 -11.46 56.42 -32.97
CA CYS A 129 -12.77 56.22 -33.60
C CYS A 129 -12.93 56.90 -34.99
N SER A 130 -12.71 56.11 -36.05
CA SER A 130 -13.12 56.35 -37.45
C SER A 130 -13.27 54.98 -38.15
N ARG A 131 -14.50 54.55 -38.50
CA ARG A 131 -15.25 54.75 -39.77
C ARG A 131 -14.92 53.75 -40.90
N ARG A 132 -15.92 52.95 -41.28
CA ARG A 132 -16.00 52.13 -42.51
C ARG A 132 -16.45 52.96 -43.73
N PRO A 133 -16.21 52.47 -44.96
CA PRO A 133 -17.13 52.57 -46.09
C PRO A 133 -17.86 51.22 -46.37
N ALA A 134 -18.81 51.20 -47.31
CA ALA A 134 -19.70 50.06 -47.60
C ALA A 134 -19.53 49.48 -49.03
N ALA A 135 -20.24 48.39 -49.34
CA ALA A 135 -20.14 47.61 -50.57
C ALA A 135 -21.30 47.87 -51.58
N PRO A 136 -21.17 47.45 -52.86
CA PRO A 136 -22.27 47.26 -53.81
C PRO A 136 -22.78 45.78 -53.84
N ALA A 137 -23.91 45.52 -54.49
CA ALA A 137 -24.58 44.19 -54.49
C ALA A 137 -25.24 43.79 -55.83
N GLY A 138 -25.51 42.49 -55.99
CA GLY A 138 -26.14 41.82 -57.15
C GLY A 138 -25.42 40.50 -57.49
N ARG A 139 -26.04 39.41 -57.99
CA ARG A 139 -27.41 39.10 -58.46
C ARG A 139 -27.77 37.62 -58.11
N PRO A 140 -29.04 37.18 -58.23
CA PRO A 140 -29.48 35.80 -57.90
C PRO A 140 -29.03 34.71 -58.93
N PRO A 141 -29.14 33.40 -58.60
CA PRO A 141 -28.39 32.32 -59.26
C PRO A 141 -29.14 31.53 -60.37
N PRO A 142 -28.41 30.82 -61.25
CA PRO A 142 -28.94 29.83 -62.20
C PRO A 142 -29.04 28.39 -61.61
N PRO A 143 -29.83 27.49 -62.23
CA PRO A 143 -29.98 26.08 -61.85
C PRO A 143 -28.77 25.18 -62.25
N PRO A 144 -28.67 23.92 -61.74
CA PRO A 144 -27.41 23.19 -61.72
C PRO A 144 -27.03 22.48 -63.03
N ALA A 145 -25.73 22.38 -63.29
CA ALA A 145 -25.14 21.52 -64.31
C ALA A 145 -24.50 20.28 -63.65
N CYS A 146 -24.75 19.09 -64.20
CA CYS A 146 -24.20 17.84 -63.69
C CYS A 146 -22.69 17.75 -63.94
N GLY A 147 -21.90 17.57 -62.88
CA GLY A 147 -20.45 17.39 -62.95
C GLY A 147 -20.03 15.92 -62.91
N SER A 148 -19.38 15.43 -63.97
CA SER A 148 -18.72 14.14 -64.03
C SER A 148 -17.39 14.15 -63.22
N PRO A 149 -16.83 12.99 -62.83
CA PRO A 149 -16.02 12.88 -61.62
C PRO A 149 -14.63 13.51 -61.73
N ARG A 150 -14.17 14.09 -60.62
CA ARG A 150 -12.76 14.39 -60.35
C ARG A 150 -12.24 13.42 -59.30
N GLY A 151 -10.94 13.14 -59.34
CA GLY A 151 -10.29 12.09 -58.54
C GLY A 151 -10.32 12.33 -57.03
N PRO A 152 -9.87 11.34 -56.23
CA PRO A 152 -9.91 11.43 -54.77
C PRO A 152 -9.10 12.62 -54.27
N HIS A 153 -9.77 13.54 -53.57
CA HIS A 153 -9.09 14.49 -52.71
C HIS A 153 -8.41 13.74 -51.56
N PRO A 154 -7.27 14.22 -51.03
CA PRO A 154 -6.72 13.73 -49.75
C PRO A 154 -7.67 14.17 -48.63
N GLY A 155 -8.69 13.35 -48.37
CA GLY A 155 -9.77 13.65 -47.45
C GLY A 155 -9.32 13.52 -46.00
N GLY A 156 -9.49 14.60 -45.24
CA GLY A 156 -9.50 14.66 -43.77
C GLY A 156 -8.67 13.62 -43.04
N GLY A 157 -7.40 13.94 -42.76
CA GLY A 157 -6.69 13.27 -41.68
C GLY A 157 -7.53 13.39 -40.40
N SER A 158 -7.84 12.27 -39.76
CA SER A 158 -8.59 12.27 -38.50
C SER A 158 -7.87 13.17 -37.50
N VAL A 159 -8.62 14.01 -36.79
CA VAL A 159 -8.09 14.69 -35.61
C VAL A 159 -8.03 13.64 -34.51
N VAL A 160 -6.96 12.85 -34.53
CA VAL A 160 -6.61 11.93 -33.46
C VAL A 160 -6.48 12.76 -32.20
N SER A 161 -7.44 12.59 -31.29
CA SER A 161 -7.35 13.17 -29.95
C SER A 161 -6.04 12.72 -29.32
N PRO A 162 -5.31 13.58 -28.57
CA PRO A 162 -4.12 13.14 -27.87
C PRO A 162 -4.47 11.91 -27.01
N PRO A 163 -3.67 10.84 -27.05
CA PRO A 163 -4.02 9.60 -26.37
C PRO A 163 -4.14 9.85 -24.87
N ALA A 164 -5.01 9.09 -24.20
CA ALA A 164 -5.26 9.30 -22.78
C ALA A 164 -4.09 8.77 -21.95
N ILE A 165 -3.37 9.68 -21.30
CA ILE A 165 -2.18 9.39 -20.48
C ILE A 165 -2.60 9.33 -19.01
N PHE A 166 -2.19 8.27 -18.32
CA PHE A 166 -2.50 8.02 -16.92
C PHE A 166 -1.22 7.86 -16.12
N GLY A 167 -1.06 8.68 -15.09
CA GLY A 167 0.01 8.57 -14.09
C GLY A 167 -0.49 7.93 -12.81
N ALA A 168 0.18 6.86 -12.36
CA ALA A 168 -0.11 6.18 -11.10
C ALA A 168 1.10 6.21 -10.17
N LEU A 169 0.88 6.58 -8.90
CA LEU A 169 1.93 6.74 -7.90
C LEU A 169 1.64 5.91 -6.64
N ASP A 170 2.40 4.82 -6.44
CA ASP A 170 2.38 4.03 -5.20
C ASP A 170 3.48 4.51 -4.24
N VAL A 171 3.09 5.15 -3.13
CA VAL A 171 4.02 5.74 -2.15
C VAL A 171 4.25 4.78 -0.99
N GLY A 172 4.86 3.65 -1.30
CA GLY A 172 5.09 2.55 -0.37
C GLY A 172 6.06 2.85 0.78
N ASN A 173 6.03 1.96 1.78
CA ASN A 173 6.89 2.03 2.99
C ASN A 173 8.37 1.66 2.75
N ARG A 174 8.75 1.23 1.54
CA ARG A 174 10.14 0.89 1.18
C ARG A 174 10.56 1.38 -0.20
N ARG A 175 9.64 1.50 -1.15
CA ARG A 175 9.87 2.09 -2.47
C ARG A 175 8.74 3.05 -2.79
N VAL A 176 9.02 4.04 -3.63
CA VAL A 176 8.01 4.83 -4.35
C VAL A 176 8.06 4.36 -5.80
N LEU A 177 6.91 4.03 -6.36
CA LEU A 177 6.76 3.56 -7.73
C LEU A 177 5.89 4.56 -8.50
N ALA A 178 6.42 5.12 -9.57
CA ALA A 178 5.65 5.87 -10.57
C ALA A 178 5.50 5.00 -11.83
N LEU A 179 4.28 4.92 -12.34
CA LEU A 179 3.96 4.33 -13.65
C LEU A 179 3.30 5.37 -14.54
N ILE A 180 3.68 5.42 -15.81
CA ILE A 180 3.01 6.16 -16.87
C ILE A 180 2.48 5.15 -17.88
N ALA A 181 1.19 5.22 -18.16
CA ALA A 181 0.54 4.40 -19.17
C ALA A 181 -0.27 5.23 -20.16
N GLU A 182 -0.45 4.67 -21.34
CA GLU A 182 -1.26 5.20 -22.43
C GLU A 182 -2.40 4.21 -22.70
N LEU A 183 -3.63 4.71 -22.90
CA LEU A 183 -4.74 3.88 -23.37
C LEU A 183 -4.76 3.87 -24.90
N ASP A 184 -4.74 2.68 -25.51
CA ASP A 184 -4.62 2.52 -26.96
C ASP A 184 -5.99 2.45 -27.70
N GLU A 185 -5.94 2.23 -29.02
CA GLU A 185 -7.12 2.09 -29.88
C GLU A 185 -7.99 0.85 -29.58
N HIS A 186 -7.53 -0.05 -28.70
CA HIS A 186 -8.23 -1.26 -28.27
C HIS A 186 -8.71 -1.16 -26.80
N ALA A 187 -8.50 0.00 -26.16
CA ALA A 187 -8.70 0.25 -24.73
C ALA A 187 -7.84 -0.63 -23.81
N GLU A 188 -6.69 -1.09 -24.30
CA GLU A 188 -5.65 -1.71 -23.48
C GLU A 188 -4.71 -0.65 -22.90
N LEU A 189 -4.26 -0.86 -21.66
CA LEU A 189 -3.29 0.01 -21.01
C LEU A 189 -1.86 -0.44 -21.35
N LEU A 190 -1.14 0.39 -22.11
CA LEU A 190 0.26 0.19 -22.47
C LEU A 190 1.16 0.97 -21.51
N ILE A 191 2.05 0.29 -20.78
CA ILE A 191 3.07 0.99 -19.98
C ILE A 191 4.05 1.70 -20.92
N ARG A 192 4.30 2.98 -20.66
CA ARG A 192 5.28 3.83 -21.35
C ARG A 192 6.46 4.22 -20.47
N GLY A 193 6.24 4.34 -19.16
CA GLY A 193 7.27 4.72 -18.20
C GLY A 193 7.13 3.99 -16.86
N VAL A 194 8.26 3.64 -16.28
CA VAL A 194 8.40 3.04 -14.95
C VAL A 194 9.53 3.77 -14.24
N GLY A 195 9.31 4.21 -12.99
CA GLY A 195 10.36 4.83 -12.19
C GLY A 195 10.26 4.45 -10.72
N VAL A 196 11.41 4.23 -10.07
CA VAL A 196 11.52 3.51 -8.79
C VAL A 196 12.56 4.16 -7.88
N ALA A 197 12.08 4.84 -6.83
CA ALA A 197 12.94 5.35 -5.76
C ALA A 197 12.85 4.51 -4.49
N ASP A 198 13.95 4.38 -3.74
CA ASP A 198 13.90 3.83 -2.37
C ASP A 198 13.19 4.85 -1.46
N SER A 199 12.14 4.43 -0.76
CA SER A 199 11.25 5.31 0.00
C SER A 199 11.90 5.75 1.31
N ALA A 200 12.42 6.97 1.30
CA ALA A 200 12.90 7.63 2.50
C ALA A 200 11.78 8.47 3.14
N GLY A 201 11.34 8.10 4.35
CA GLY A 201 10.45 8.94 5.16
C GLY A 201 9.01 8.48 5.30
N MET A 202 8.63 7.31 4.78
CA MET A 202 7.38 6.63 5.14
C MET A 202 7.58 5.65 6.30
N ARG A 203 6.54 5.45 7.12
CA ARG A 203 6.44 4.38 8.14
C ARG A 203 4.99 4.02 8.41
N ASN A 204 4.66 2.73 8.31
CA ASN A 204 3.32 2.17 8.52
C ASN A 204 2.20 2.91 7.72
N GLY A 205 2.54 3.43 6.53
CA GLY A 205 1.63 4.21 5.68
C GLY A 205 1.57 5.71 5.97
N GLN A 206 2.38 6.24 6.90
CA GLN A 206 2.37 7.64 7.30
C GLN A 206 3.71 8.33 7.02
N VAL A 207 3.65 9.62 6.68
CA VAL A 207 4.83 10.46 6.43
C VAL A 207 5.52 10.81 7.75
N VAL A 208 6.69 10.23 8.00
CA VAL A 208 7.54 10.51 9.17
C VAL A 208 8.75 11.40 8.85
N GLN A 209 9.17 11.50 7.59
CA GLN A 209 10.16 12.48 7.15
C GLN A 209 9.73 13.11 5.83
N PHE A 210 9.19 14.32 5.90
CA PHE A 210 8.56 14.99 4.76
C PHE A 210 9.53 15.31 3.61
N LYS A 211 10.71 15.91 3.89
CA LYS A 211 11.64 16.32 2.82
C LYS A 211 12.26 15.16 2.04
N PRO A 212 12.74 14.07 2.68
CA PRO A 212 13.21 12.89 1.95
C PRO A 212 12.12 12.26 1.07
N LEU A 213 10.86 12.27 1.53
CA LEU A 213 9.76 11.70 0.76
C LEU A 213 9.46 12.49 -0.52
N VAL A 214 9.41 13.83 -0.44
CA VAL A 214 9.28 14.70 -1.63
C VAL A 214 10.38 14.41 -2.66
N GLN A 215 11.61 14.16 -2.21
CA GLN A 215 12.72 13.84 -3.12
C GLN A 215 12.59 12.43 -3.70
N ALA A 216 12.15 11.43 -2.92
CA ALA A 216 11.91 10.09 -3.43
C ALA A 216 10.76 10.06 -4.47
N ILE A 217 9.67 10.81 -4.23
CA ILE A 217 8.59 10.97 -5.21
C ILE A 217 9.11 11.60 -6.49
N ARG A 218 9.86 12.71 -6.41
CA ARG A 218 10.48 13.33 -7.60
C ARG A 218 11.34 12.34 -8.37
N THR A 219 12.29 11.69 -7.72
CA THR A 219 13.21 10.78 -8.42
C THR A 219 12.50 9.60 -9.11
N ALA A 220 11.40 9.08 -8.54
CA ALA A 220 10.58 8.07 -9.23
C ALA A 220 9.81 8.66 -10.42
N VAL A 221 9.28 9.88 -10.29
CA VAL A 221 8.54 10.59 -11.36
C VAL A 221 9.48 11.01 -12.49
N ASP A 222 10.59 11.68 -12.18
CA ASP A 222 11.63 12.12 -13.12
C ASP A 222 12.11 10.95 -14.02
N GLU A 223 12.24 9.74 -13.45
CA GLU A 223 12.63 8.52 -14.17
C GLU A 223 11.50 7.99 -15.07
N ALA A 224 10.27 7.93 -14.58
CA ALA A 224 9.12 7.48 -15.35
C ALA A 224 8.80 8.43 -16.52
N GLU A 225 8.86 9.75 -16.28
CA GLU A 225 8.67 10.81 -17.29
C GLU A 225 9.74 10.75 -18.39
N LEU A 226 11.00 10.55 -18.01
CA LEU A 226 12.12 10.37 -18.93
C LEU A 226 11.95 9.11 -19.80
N MET A 227 11.50 8.00 -19.21
CA MET A 227 11.25 6.74 -19.91
C MET A 227 10.07 6.85 -20.89
N ALA A 228 8.98 7.52 -20.49
CA ALA A 228 7.80 7.75 -21.32
C ALA A 228 7.95 8.93 -22.30
N ASN A 229 9.04 9.71 -22.21
CA ASN A 229 9.20 11.02 -22.88
C ASN A 229 7.95 11.92 -22.72
N THR A 230 7.39 11.94 -21.51
CA THR A 230 6.06 12.49 -21.20
C THR A 230 6.10 13.12 -19.82
N ILE A 231 5.63 14.37 -19.69
CA ILE A 231 5.52 15.07 -18.40
C ILE A 231 4.11 14.88 -17.83
N LEU A 232 4.01 14.63 -16.53
CA LEU A 232 2.75 14.50 -15.80
C LEU A 232 2.39 15.84 -15.13
N GLU A 233 1.16 16.32 -15.33
CA GLU A 233 0.61 17.42 -14.52
C GLU A 233 -0.08 16.89 -13.25
N SER A 234 -0.62 15.67 -13.30
CA SER A 234 -1.31 15.04 -12.18
C SER A 234 -1.21 13.51 -12.20
N VAL A 235 -1.53 12.91 -11.04
CA VAL A 235 -1.52 11.46 -10.81
C VAL A 235 -2.70 11.01 -9.96
N TRP A 236 -3.10 9.76 -10.15
CA TRP A 236 -3.78 8.99 -9.12
C TRP A 236 -2.73 8.44 -8.15
N ALA A 237 -3.04 8.41 -6.86
CA ALA A 237 -2.12 7.91 -5.83
C ALA A 237 -2.73 6.74 -5.03
N THR A 238 -1.89 5.84 -4.54
CA THR A 238 -2.33 4.85 -3.54
C THR A 238 -2.28 5.43 -2.13
N THR A 239 -3.06 4.87 -1.20
CA THR A 239 -2.79 5.03 0.23
C THR A 239 -3.22 3.80 1.02
N ALA A 240 -2.43 3.40 2.03
CA ALA A 240 -2.86 2.39 3.00
C ALA A 240 -2.12 2.51 4.32
N GLY A 241 -2.88 2.39 5.41
CA GLY A 241 -2.40 2.30 6.78
C GLY A 241 -3.54 2.00 7.74
N THR A 242 -3.22 1.79 9.01
CA THR A 242 -4.18 1.49 10.09
C THR A 242 -5.16 2.63 10.40
N PHE A 243 -5.05 3.75 9.69
CA PHE A 243 -5.90 4.93 9.80
C PHE A 243 -7.06 4.93 8.80
N VAL A 244 -7.19 3.89 7.96
CA VAL A 244 -8.31 3.64 7.04
C VAL A 244 -9.20 2.54 7.62
N SER A 245 -10.52 2.70 7.49
CA SER A 245 -11.54 1.75 7.95
C SER A 245 -12.70 1.69 6.97
N GLY A 246 -13.24 0.51 6.70
CA GLY A 246 -14.39 0.34 5.82
C GLY A 246 -15.68 -0.01 6.57
N ARG A 247 -16.84 0.29 5.96
CA ARG A 247 -18.16 -0.20 6.37
C ARG A 247 -19.12 -0.23 5.19
N VAL A 248 -20.14 -1.08 5.25
CA VAL A 248 -21.33 -0.91 4.39
C VAL A 248 -22.16 0.27 4.90
N THR A 249 -22.43 1.23 4.04
CA THR A 249 -23.30 2.39 4.29
C THR A 249 -24.46 2.36 3.31
N ARG A 250 -25.66 2.70 3.79
CA ARG A 250 -26.86 2.91 2.95
C ARG A 250 -27.30 4.36 3.04
N ALA A 251 -27.69 4.94 1.91
CA ALA A 251 -28.29 6.27 1.83
C ALA A 251 -29.52 6.23 0.92
N SER A 252 -30.43 7.19 1.07
CA SER A 252 -31.61 7.32 0.21
C SER A 252 -32.04 8.78 0.03
N ILE A 253 -32.63 9.08 -1.12
CA ILE A 253 -33.25 10.36 -1.46
C ILE A 253 -34.68 10.15 -1.97
N THR A 254 -35.53 11.16 -1.79
CA THR A 254 -36.88 11.19 -2.35
C THR A 254 -36.88 12.02 -3.62
N LEU A 255 -37.25 11.43 -4.76
CA LEU A 255 -37.21 12.08 -6.07
C LEU A 255 -38.29 13.17 -6.20
N GLY A 256 -39.44 12.99 -5.54
CA GLY A 256 -40.51 13.97 -5.47
C GLY A 256 -41.80 13.44 -4.82
N ASN A 257 -42.85 14.26 -4.82
CA ASN A 257 -44.16 13.88 -4.26
C ASN A 257 -44.90 12.83 -5.11
N HIS A 258 -44.58 12.75 -6.40
CA HIS A 258 -45.12 11.80 -7.39
C HIS A 258 -43.96 10.98 -7.98
N PRO A 259 -44.21 9.76 -8.50
CA PRO A 259 -43.17 9.01 -9.20
C PRO A 259 -42.64 9.81 -10.39
N ARG A 260 -41.33 9.82 -10.58
CA ARG A 260 -40.69 10.43 -11.75
C ARG A 260 -39.43 9.68 -12.14
N GLU A 261 -38.95 10.00 -13.33
CA GLU A 261 -37.65 9.58 -13.86
C GLU A 261 -36.49 10.00 -12.94
N VAL A 262 -35.56 9.08 -12.72
CA VAL A 262 -34.26 9.31 -12.08
C VAL A 262 -33.32 9.96 -13.08
N THR A 263 -32.79 11.13 -12.72
CA THR A 263 -31.80 11.85 -13.51
C THR A 263 -30.38 11.65 -12.95
N PRO A 264 -29.31 11.90 -13.74
CA PRO A 264 -27.94 11.88 -13.21
C PRO A 264 -27.73 12.79 -11.98
N ARG A 265 -28.48 13.91 -11.88
CA ARG A 265 -28.44 14.82 -10.71
C ARG A 265 -29.01 14.19 -9.43
N ASP A 266 -29.82 13.15 -9.55
CA ASP A 266 -30.33 12.39 -8.41
C ASP A 266 -29.27 11.40 -7.92
N LEU A 267 -28.51 10.78 -8.83
CA LEU A 267 -27.30 10.03 -8.48
C LEU A 267 -26.26 10.93 -7.79
N ASP A 268 -25.98 12.13 -8.33
CA ASP A 268 -25.07 13.11 -7.71
C ASP A 268 -25.48 13.43 -6.26
N GLN A 269 -26.78 13.65 -6.01
CA GLN A 269 -27.31 13.94 -4.68
C GLN A 269 -27.21 12.73 -3.75
N LEU A 270 -27.46 11.52 -4.26
CA LEU A 270 -27.39 10.28 -3.51
C LEU A 270 -25.95 9.92 -3.13
N HIS A 271 -24.99 10.10 -4.05
CA HIS A 271 -23.56 9.94 -3.78
C HIS A 271 -23.08 10.98 -2.75
N GLN A 272 -23.51 12.23 -2.87
CA GLN A 272 -23.24 13.25 -1.86
C GLN A 272 -23.85 12.91 -0.49
N ALA A 273 -25.00 12.24 -0.42
CA ALA A 273 -25.56 11.76 0.84
C ALA A 273 -24.69 10.67 1.48
N VAL A 274 -24.10 9.76 0.69
CA VAL A 274 -23.12 8.76 1.17
C VAL A 274 -21.82 9.42 1.64
N GLN A 275 -21.30 10.41 0.90
CA GLN A 275 -20.09 11.14 1.25
C GLN A 275 -20.24 11.97 2.54
N ARG A 276 -21.42 12.56 2.77
CA ARG A 276 -21.73 13.42 3.94
C ARG A 276 -22.20 12.64 5.17
N GLN A 277 -22.06 11.31 5.19
CA GLN A 277 -22.45 10.50 6.36
C GLN A 277 -21.69 10.93 7.62
N PRO A 278 -22.25 10.74 8.84
CA PRO A 278 -21.54 11.05 10.08
C PRO A 278 -20.24 10.26 10.20
N LEU A 279 -19.13 10.97 10.40
CA LEU A 279 -17.80 10.43 10.70
C LEU A 279 -17.28 10.96 12.04
N PRO A 280 -16.36 10.24 12.71
CA PRO A 280 -15.64 10.79 13.86
C PRO A 280 -14.85 12.04 13.47
N SER A 281 -14.63 12.95 14.43
CA SER A 281 -13.86 14.18 14.18
C SER A 281 -12.47 13.88 13.58
N GLY A 282 -12.04 14.70 12.63
CA GLY A 282 -10.76 14.53 11.91
C GLY A 282 -10.71 13.35 10.93
N HIS A 283 -11.86 12.78 10.56
CA HIS A 283 -11.96 11.75 9.52
C HIS A 283 -12.70 12.27 8.28
N MET A 284 -12.31 11.75 7.12
CA MET A 284 -12.92 12.02 5.82
C MET A 284 -13.31 10.70 5.13
N VAL A 285 -14.18 10.76 4.13
CA VAL A 285 -14.36 9.66 3.17
C VAL A 285 -13.15 9.62 2.24
N LEU A 286 -12.63 8.42 2.00
CA LEU A 286 -11.52 8.15 1.08
C LEU A 286 -12.05 7.69 -0.28
N ASN A 287 -12.79 6.58 -0.33
CA ASN A 287 -13.47 6.08 -1.54
C ASN A 287 -14.89 5.60 -1.19
N VAL A 288 -15.81 5.69 -2.15
CA VAL A 288 -17.18 5.17 -2.08
C VAL A 288 -17.35 4.10 -3.14
N LEU A 289 -17.55 2.85 -2.72
CA LEU A 289 -17.55 1.68 -3.60
C LEU A 289 -18.97 1.11 -3.70
N THR A 290 -19.69 1.53 -4.73
CA THR A 290 -21.14 1.28 -4.88
C THR A 290 -21.45 -0.19 -5.12
N HIS A 291 -22.33 -0.77 -4.29
CA HIS A 291 -22.75 -2.17 -4.38
C HIS A 291 -23.98 -2.37 -5.25
N THR A 292 -25.00 -1.53 -5.08
CA THR A 292 -26.27 -1.61 -5.80
C THR A 292 -27.12 -0.38 -5.52
N TYR A 293 -28.02 -0.07 -6.44
CA TYR A 293 -29.14 0.84 -6.20
C TYR A 293 -30.43 0.06 -5.94
N THR A 294 -31.37 0.71 -5.27
CA THR A 294 -32.75 0.24 -5.05
C THR A 294 -33.69 1.40 -5.37
N LEU A 295 -34.67 1.17 -6.23
CA LEU A 295 -35.69 2.17 -6.60
C LEU A 295 -37.06 1.67 -6.12
N ASP A 296 -37.66 2.40 -5.17
CA ASP A 296 -38.81 1.93 -4.39
C ASP A 296 -38.56 0.51 -3.84
N ASP A 297 -39.32 -0.51 -4.25
CA ASP A 297 -39.11 -1.92 -3.84
C ASP A 297 -38.16 -2.71 -4.77
N GLN A 298 -37.66 -2.11 -5.85
CA GLN A 298 -36.82 -2.79 -6.85
C GLN A 298 -35.33 -2.74 -6.46
N GLU A 299 -34.89 -3.75 -5.71
CA GLU A 299 -33.47 -3.99 -5.36
C GLU A 299 -32.64 -4.49 -6.54
N GLY A 300 -31.31 -4.37 -6.43
CA GLY A 300 -30.35 -5.06 -7.30
C GLY A 300 -29.96 -4.29 -8.57
N LEU A 301 -30.32 -3.02 -8.67
CA LEU A 301 -30.07 -2.17 -9.83
C LEU A 301 -28.58 -1.80 -9.96
N LEU A 302 -28.14 -1.66 -11.21
CA LEU A 302 -26.78 -1.21 -11.58
C LEU A 302 -26.74 0.27 -11.94
N ASP A 303 -27.64 0.67 -12.83
CA ASP A 303 -27.88 2.05 -13.20
C ASP A 303 -29.40 2.27 -13.07
N PRO A 304 -29.85 3.19 -12.20
CA PRO A 304 -31.24 3.53 -12.05
C PRO A 304 -31.67 4.73 -12.93
N VAL A 305 -30.78 5.34 -13.72
CA VAL A 305 -31.11 6.47 -14.60
C VAL A 305 -32.17 6.06 -15.63
N GLU A 306 -33.02 7.02 -16.05
CA GLU A 306 -34.21 6.81 -16.90
C GLU A 306 -35.31 5.92 -16.29
N MET A 307 -35.09 5.27 -15.14
CA MET A 307 -36.13 4.52 -14.43
C MET A 307 -37.06 5.45 -13.63
N VAL A 308 -38.33 5.07 -13.50
CA VAL A 308 -39.37 5.88 -12.82
C VAL A 308 -39.70 5.29 -11.43
N GLY A 309 -39.58 6.11 -10.38
CA GLY A 309 -39.92 5.74 -9.01
C GLY A 309 -40.07 6.94 -8.07
N ARG A 310 -40.16 6.70 -6.76
CA ARG A 310 -40.37 7.76 -5.74
C ARG A 310 -39.17 7.95 -4.81
N GLN A 311 -38.56 6.85 -4.35
CA GLN A 311 -37.42 6.83 -3.45
C GLN A 311 -36.27 6.06 -4.09
N LEU A 312 -35.13 6.72 -4.27
CA LEU A 312 -33.91 6.10 -4.77
C LEU A 312 -32.93 5.91 -3.62
N SER A 313 -32.42 4.69 -3.45
CA SER A 313 -31.48 4.31 -2.41
C SER A 313 -30.22 3.69 -3.02
N VAL A 314 -29.10 3.79 -2.31
CA VAL A 314 -27.84 3.14 -2.65
C VAL A 314 -27.29 2.40 -1.44
N GLU A 315 -26.71 1.23 -1.68
CA GLU A 315 -25.75 0.59 -0.78
C GLU A 315 -24.35 0.73 -1.37
N ALA A 316 -23.38 1.10 -0.54
CA ALA A 316 -21.98 1.20 -0.91
C ALA A 316 -21.08 0.79 0.26
N TYR A 317 -19.95 0.14 -0.03
CA TYR A 317 -18.86 0.01 0.94
C TYR A 317 -18.06 1.31 0.94
N VAL A 318 -18.05 2.03 2.07
CA VAL A 318 -17.37 3.31 2.19
C VAL A 318 -16.12 3.15 3.03
N LEU A 319 -14.99 3.48 2.42
CA LEU A 319 -13.71 3.60 3.10
C LEU A 319 -13.60 5.02 3.66
N ALA A 320 -13.43 5.13 4.97
CA ALA A 320 -13.23 6.38 5.68
C ALA A 320 -11.90 6.34 6.44
N CYS A 321 -11.16 7.45 6.42
CA CYS A 321 -9.82 7.54 6.95
C CYS A 321 -9.60 8.79 7.81
N GLN A 322 -8.53 8.80 8.60
CA GLN A 322 -8.05 10.04 9.22
C GLN A 322 -7.53 11.01 8.14
N GLU A 323 -7.96 12.27 8.18
CA GLU A 323 -7.65 13.27 7.16
C GLU A 323 -6.15 13.66 7.17
N SER A 324 -5.55 13.77 8.35
CA SER A 324 -4.18 14.29 8.52
C SER A 324 -3.08 13.46 7.82
N PRO A 325 -3.04 12.10 7.93
CA PRO A 325 -2.12 11.28 7.15
C PRO A 325 -2.24 11.48 5.64
N VAL A 326 -3.47 11.49 5.10
CA VAL A 326 -3.74 11.63 3.66
C VAL A 326 -3.32 13.01 3.16
N ARG A 327 -3.72 14.10 3.83
CA ARG A 327 -3.28 15.45 3.45
C ARG A 327 -1.77 15.67 3.56
N THR A 328 -1.11 15.00 4.49
CA THR A 328 0.36 15.09 4.60
C THR A 328 1.07 14.39 3.44
N LEU A 329 0.47 13.33 2.88
CA LEU A 329 0.91 12.67 1.65
C LEU A 329 0.58 13.50 0.40
N GLU A 330 -0.65 14.03 0.31
CA GLU A 330 -1.12 14.98 -0.73
C GLU A 330 -0.14 16.16 -0.87
N GLU A 331 0.18 16.83 0.23
CA GLU A 331 1.11 17.95 0.29
C GLU A 331 2.56 17.58 -0.07
N ALA A 332 2.95 16.31 0.06
CA ALA A 332 4.26 15.80 -0.39
C ALA A 332 4.28 15.58 -1.91
N ILE A 333 3.20 15.07 -2.49
CA ILE A 333 3.03 14.88 -3.95
C ILE A 333 2.93 16.25 -4.66
N ASN A 334 2.09 17.15 -4.12
CA ASN A 334 1.96 18.54 -4.59
C ASN A 334 3.31 19.30 -4.59
N LYS A 335 4.21 19.00 -3.63
CA LYS A 335 5.57 19.56 -3.61
C LYS A 335 6.59 18.81 -4.45
N ALA A 336 6.32 17.57 -4.85
CA ALA A 336 7.13 16.92 -5.87
C ALA A 336 6.97 17.68 -7.20
N GLY A 337 5.73 17.99 -7.57
CA GLY A 337 5.36 18.79 -8.75
C GLY A 337 3.98 18.46 -9.32
N LEU A 338 3.35 17.39 -8.81
CA LEU A 338 2.15 16.78 -9.36
C LEU A 338 0.91 17.14 -8.55
N LYS A 339 -0.22 17.40 -9.21
CA LYS A 339 -1.53 17.38 -8.56
C LYS A 339 -1.98 15.93 -8.29
N VAL A 340 -2.64 15.68 -7.17
CA VAL A 340 -3.38 14.41 -6.96
C VAL A 340 -4.79 14.56 -7.54
N GLU A 341 -5.26 13.58 -8.33
CA GLU A 341 -6.65 13.48 -8.76
C GLU A 341 -7.51 12.75 -7.72
N GLU A 342 -7.16 11.51 -7.37
CA GLU A 342 -7.78 10.74 -6.30
C GLU A 342 -6.75 9.85 -5.57
N PHE A 343 -7.02 9.56 -4.29
CA PHE A 343 -6.34 8.50 -3.54
C PHE A 343 -7.20 7.23 -3.51
N LEU A 344 -6.72 6.11 -4.06
CA LEU A 344 -7.37 4.80 -3.92
C LEU A 344 -6.72 4.00 -2.79
N PHE A 345 -7.53 3.31 -1.97
CA PHE A 345 -7.02 2.43 -0.93
C PHE A 345 -6.25 1.23 -1.53
N THR A 346 -4.97 1.06 -1.16
CA THR A 346 -4.04 0.10 -1.78
C THR A 346 -4.62 -1.29 -2.07
N PRO A 347 -5.26 -2.02 -1.13
CA PRO A 347 -5.72 -3.38 -1.42
C PRO A 347 -6.91 -3.44 -2.39
N VAL A 348 -7.66 -2.34 -2.59
CA VAL A 348 -8.68 -2.24 -3.64
C VAL A 348 -8.01 -2.12 -5.01
N ALA A 349 -6.96 -1.29 -5.10
CA ALA A 349 -6.14 -1.17 -6.31
C ALA A 349 -5.45 -2.52 -6.63
N SER A 350 -4.73 -3.11 -5.68
CA SER A 350 -4.05 -4.40 -5.87
C SER A 350 -5.04 -5.53 -6.24
N ALA A 351 -6.27 -5.51 -5.72
CA ALA A 351 -7.32 -6.44 -6.13
C ALA A 351 -7.79 -6.25 -7.58
N LEU A 352 -7.93 -5.00 -8.05
CA LEU A 352 -8.23 -4.72 -9.48
C LEU A 352 -7.15 -5.26 -10.42
N ALA A 353 -5.89 -5.30 -9.99
CA ALA A 353 -4.79 -5.83 -10.78
C ALA A 353 -4.71 -7.37 -10.81
N CYS A 354 -5.19 -8.08 -9.78
CA CYS A 354 -4.88 -9.52 -9.61
C CYS A 354 -6.07 -10.47 -9.44
N LEU A 355 -7.29 -9.95 -9.21
CA LEU A 355 -8.51 -10.77 -9.10
C LEU A 355 -9.26 -10.80 -10.42
N THR A 356 -9.48 -12.01 -10.94
CA THR A 356 -10.42 -12.25 -12.03
C THR A 356 -11.84 -11.86 -11.60
N THR A 357 -12.69 -11.52 -12.57
CA THR A 357 -14.11 -11.21 -12.31
C THR A 357 -14.85 -12.40 -11.69
N ASP A 358 -14.49 -13.64 -12.01
CA ASP A 358 -15.11 -14.82 -11.41
C ASP A 358 -14.67 -15.03 -9.95
N GLU A 359 -13.41 -14.74 -9.59
CA GLU A 359 -12.98 -14.77 -8.18
C GLU A 359 -13.73 -13.73 -7.33
N ARG A 360 -13.88 -12.49 -7.81
CA ARG A 360 -14.64 -11.46 -7.09
C ARG A 360 -16.13 -11.82 -6.95
N ARG A 361 -16.70 -12.55 -7.91
CA ARG A 361 -18.10 -13.01 -7.89
C ARG A 361 -18.31 -14.23 -6.98
N LEU A 362 -17.44 -15.24 -7.06
CA LEU A 362 -17.50 -16.46 -6.25
C LEU A 362 -17.09 -16.23 -4.79
N GLY A 363 -16.31 -15.19 -4.53
CA GLY A 363 -15.86 -14.76 -3.22
C GLY A 363 -14.37 -15.03 -3.00
N SER A 364 -13.59 -13.97 -2.77
CA SER A 364 -12.15 -14.05 -2.68
C SER A 364 -11.56 -13.03 -1.71
N LEU A 365 -10.34 -13.30 -1.22
CA LEU A 365 -9.58 -12.42 -0.35
C LEU A 365 -8.24 -12.06 -1.00
N ALA A 366 -8.10 -10.83 -1.49
CA ALA A 366 -6.83 -10.28 -1.91
C ALA A 366 -6.05 -9.77 -0.69
N ILE A 367 -4.76 -10.12 -0.59
CA ILE A 367 -3.86 -9.67 0.48
C ILE A 367 -2.57 -9.12 -0.13
N ASP A 368 -2.31 -7.84 0.10
CA ASP A 368 -1.08 -7.15 -0.28
C ASP A 368 -0.11 -7.11 0.90
N ILE A 369 0.99 -7.86 0.80
CA ILE A 369 2.00 -8.04 1.84
C ILE A 369 3.14 -7.05 1.58
N GLY A 370 2.97 -5.81 2.06
CA GLY A 370 3.94 -4.74 1.93
C GLY A 370 5.13 -4.82 2.91
N PHE A 371 6.06 -3.87 2.79
CA PHE A 371 7.21 -3.81 3.70
C PHE A 371 6.83 -3.33 5.11
N GLY A 372 5.98 -2.32 5.25
CA GLY A 372 5.66 -1.70 6.54
C GLY A 372 4.28 -2.07 7.11
N ASN A 373 3.47 -2.76 6.32
CA ASN A 373 2.07 -3.05 6.55
C ASN A 373 1.64 -4.20 5.63
N THR A 374 0.58 -4.92 6.02
CA THR A 374 -0.14 -5.87 5.16
C THR A 374 -1.59 -5.39 5.11
N SER A 375 -2.15 -5.30 3.91
CA SER A 375 -3.52 -4.82 3.68
C SER A 375 -4.33 -5.80 2.86
N TYR A 376 -5.65 -5.77 2.99
CA TYR A 376 -6.51 -6.76 2.35
C TYR A 376 -7.85 -6.16 1.89
N ALA A 377 -8.45 -6.82 0.90
CA ALA A 377 -9.81 -6.57 0.43
C ALA A 377 -10.49 -7.91 0.15
N ALA A 378 -11.67 -8.11 0.75
CA ALA A 378 -12.48 -9.31 0.62
C ALA A 378 -13.71 -9.01 -0.24
N TYR A 379 -13.93 -9.82 -1.27
CA TYR A 379 -15.01 -9.66 -2.22
C TYR A 379 -16.04 -10.80 -2.09
N VAL A 380 -17.31 -10.50 -2.38
CA VAL A 380 -18.41 -11.45 -2.62
C VAL A 380 -19.32 -10.84 -3.68
N GLY A 381 -19.73 -11.59 -4.70
CA GLY A 381 -20.71 -11.09 -5.68
C GLY A 381 -20.27 -9.83 -6.43
N ASP A 382 -18.96 -9.67 -6.68
CA ASP A 382 -18.32 -8.47 -7.27
C ASP A 382 -18.33 -7.21 -6.35
N ARG A 383 -18.64 -7.37 -5.06
CA ARG A 383 -18.78 -6.30 -4.05
C ARG A 383 -17.77 -6.49 -2.92
N ILE A 384 -17.39 -5.44 -2.21
CA ILE A 384 -16.41 -5.51 -1.11
C ILE A 384 -17.16 -5.69 0.22
N VAL A 385 -16.90 -6.80 0.91
CA VAL A 385 -17.55 -7.11 2.20
C VAL A 385 -16.68 -6.77 3.41
N ALA A 386 -15.36 -6.75 3.24
CA ALA A 386 -14.41 -6.36 4.27
C ALA A 386 -13.12 -5.80 3.64
N ALA A 387 -12.49 -4.82 4.27
CA ALA A 387 -11.21 -4.28 3.85
C ALA A 387 -10.47 -3.68 5.05
N GLY A 388 -9.15 -3.82 5.09
CA GLY A 388 -8.36 -3.42 6.27
C GLY A 388 -6.86 -3.39 6.03
N CYS A 389 -6.13 -2.95 7.05
CA CYS A 389 -4.67 -2.78 7.00
C CYS A 389 -4.05 -2.93 8.40
N PHE A 390 -3.09 -3.84 8.52
CA PHE A 390 -2.33 -4.11 9.74
C PHE A 390 -0.91 -3.52 9.64
N PRO A 391 -0.31 -3.04 10.75
CA PRO A 391 1.06 -2.50 10.78
C PRO A 391 2.12 -3.64 10.85
N LEU A 392 1.82 -4.75 10.18
CA LEU A 392 2.57 -5.99 10.14
C LEU A 392 2.98 -6.25 8.70
N GLY A 393 4.18 -5.81 8.32
CA GLY A 393 4.74 -6.06 6.99
C GLY A 393 6.03 -6.88 7.07
N GLY A 394 6.73 -7.00 5.94
CA GLY A 394 8.04 -7.64 5.86
C GLY A 394 9.10 -7.07 6.81
N ASN A 395 8.90 -5.85 7.36
CA ASN A 395 9.72 -5.25 8.40
C ASN A 395 9.59 -5.95 9.77
N LYS A 396 8.42 -6.48 10.14
CA LYS A 396 8.23 -7.14 11.44
C LYS A 396 8.98 -8.46 11.52
N ILE A 397 9.00 -9.19 10.41
CA ILE A 397 9.85 -10.37 10.23
C ILE A 397 11.33 -10.01 10.46
N ASN A 398 11.78 -8.84 9.97
CA ASN A 398 13.16 -8.38 10.22
C ASN A 398 13.40 -8.02 11.69
N ASP A 399 12.44 -7.35 12.34
CA ASP A 399 12.53 -6.98 13.75
C ASP A 399 12.67 -8.24 14.63
N ASP A 400 11.88 -9.28 14.37
CA ASP A 400 11.93 -10.56 15.09
C ASP A 400 13.27 -11.28 14.91
N LEU A 401 13.76 -11.36 13.67
CA LEU A 401 15.05 -11.98 13.33
C LEU A 401 16.23 -11.21 13.93
N ALA A 402 16.21 -9.87 13.85
CA ALA A 402 17.20 -9.00 14.45
C ALA A 402 17.24 -9.15 15.99
N TYR A 403 16.07 -9.23 16.62
CA TYR A 403 15.94 -9.46 18.07
C TYR A 403 16.43 -10.86 18.48
N ARG A 404 16.00 -11.92 17.80
CA ARG A 404 16.33 -13.30 18.18
C ARG A 404 17.81 -13.64 17.96
N PHE A 405 18.45 -13.12 16.91
CA PHE A 405 19.82 -13.47 16.53
C PHE A 405 20.85 -12.36 16.75
N THR A 406 20.46 -11.21 17.35
CA THR A 406 21.35 -10.06 17.61
C THR A 406 22.07 -9.59 16.34
N THR A 407 21.36 -9.63 15.21
CA THR A 407 21.84 -9.23 13.88
C THR A 407 21.30 -7.85 13.49
N THR A 408 21.95 -7.19 12.53
CA THR A 408 21.45 -5.91 12.01
C THR A 408 20.17 -6.11 11.21
N VAL A 409 19.31 -5.10 11.15
CA VAL A 409 18.06 -5.15 10.34
C VAL A 409 18.35 -5.42 8.85
N ALA A 410 19.49 -4.96 8.35
CA ALA A 410 19.96 -5.28 6.99
C ALA A 410 20.38 -6.76 6.84
N GLY A 411 21.05 -7.33 7.86
CA GLY A 411 21.35 -8.76 7.92
C GLY A 411 20.09 -9.63 7.98
N ALA A 412 19.09 -9.21 8.77
CA ALA A 412 17.80 -9.86 8.86
C ALA A 412 17.01 -9.81 7.53
N GLU A 413 16.94 -8.64 6.87
CA GLU A 413 16.33 -8.50 5.54
C GLU A 413 17.02 -9.39 4.50
N LYS A 414 18.36 -9.44 4.50
CA LYS A 414 19.15 -10.29 3.60
C LYS A 414 18.84 -11.77 3.84
N ALA A 415 18.97 -12.26 5.07
CA ALA A 415 18.74 -13.66 5.41
C ALA A 415 17.28 -14.09 5.21
N LYS A 416 16.32 -13.19 5.39
CA LYS A 416 14.91 -13.43 5.04
C LYS A 416 14.72 -13.63 3.53
N ARG A 417 15.44 -12.90 2.67
CA ARG A 417 15.37 -13.07 1.22
C ARG A 417 16.09 -14.32 0.71
N GLU A 418 17.23 -14.65 1.31
CA GLU A 418 18.14 -15.68 0.79
C GLU A 418 17.97 -17.07 1.42
N ALA A 419 17.39 -17.17 2.63
CA ALA A 419 17.38 -18.41 3.40
C ALA A 419 16.07 -18.73 4.13
N ALA A 420 15.04 -17.88 4.06
CA ALA A 420 13.75 -18.18 4.69
C ALA A 420 12.86 -19.06 3.80
N SER A 421 12.33 -20.14 4.38
CA SER A 421 11.32 -21.00 3.80
C SER A 421 10.27 -21.35 4.85
N MET A 422 9.01 -21.46 4.45
CA MET A 422 7.94 -21.92 5.34
C MET A 422 7.62 -23.41 5.20
N LEU A 423 8.27 -24.09 4.24
CA LEU A 423 8.24 -25.54 4.04
C LEU A 423 9.19 -26.25 5.04
N LEU A 424 8.91 -26.11 6.34
CA LEU A 424 9.80 -26.51 7.43
C LEU A 424 10.20 -27.99 7.46
N ALA A 425 9.53 -28.86 6.70
CA ALA A 425 9.85 -30.28 6.57
C ALA A 425 10.96 -30.58 5.56
N GLU A 426 11.26 -29.64 4.65
CA GLU A 426 12.27 -29.78 3.60
C GLU A 426 13.66 -29.31 4.04
N ILE A 427 13.71 -28.54 5.14
CA ILE A 427 14.94 -27.95 5.69
C ILE A 427 15.73 -28.99 6.49
N GLY A 428 16.97 -29.24 6.09
CA GLY A 428 17.89 -30.13 6.79
C GLY A 428 18.24 -29.63 8.20
N ALA A 429 18.31 -30.55 9.17
CA ALA A 429 18.61 -30.21 10.58
C ALA A 429 19.97 -29.52 10.77
N GLU A 430 20.94 -29.84 9.91
CA GLU A 430 22.31 -29.30 9.91
C GLU A 430 22.47 -28.05 9.02
N GLU A 431 21.41 -27.58 8.34
CA GLU A 431 21.50 -26.35 7.53
C GLU A 431 21.69 -25.12 8.40
N THR A 432 22.61 -24.23 8.00
CA THR A 432 22.96 -23.03 8.74
C THR A 432 23.03 -21.77 7.87
N VAL A 433 22.83 -20.62 8.50
CA VAL A 433 22.84 -19.28 7.87
C VAL A 433 23.85 -18.40 8.60
N SER A 434 24.64 -17.63 7.85
CA SER A 434 25.60 -16.67 8.41
C SER A 434 24.99 -15.26 8.48
N LEU A 435 24.92 -14.69 9.69
CA LEU A 435 24.29 -13.39 9.98
C LEU A 435 25.34 -12.39 10.50
N PRO A 436 25.36 -11.12 10.03
CA PRO A 436 26.28 -10.11 10.54
C PRO A 436 25.87 -9.67 11.96
N THR A 437 26.82 -9.67 12.91
CA THR A 437 26.57 -9.23 14.29
C THR A 437 26.47 -7.70 14.40
N ILE A 438 25.62 -7.18 15.29
CA ILE A 438 25.43 -5.73 15.49
C ILE A 438 26.73 -4.99 15.85
N GLU A 439 27.60 -5.64 16.63
CA GLU A 439 28.86 -5.04 17.09
C GLU A 439 30.02 -5.14 16.06
N GLY A 440 29.75 -5.62 14.84
CA GLY A 440 30.78 -5.75 13.80
C GLY A 440 31.85 -6.81 14.06
N ARG A 441 31.71 -7.65 15.09
CA ARG A 441 32.68 -8.68 15.51
C ARG A 441 32.63 -9.94 14.63
N GLY A 442 32.41 -9.78 13.33
CA GLY A 442 32.17 -10.88 12.38
C GLY A 442 30.72 -11.37 12.36
N SER A 443 30.54 -12.62 11.95
CA SER A 443 29.24 -13.24 11.72
C SER A 443 28.89 -14.33 12.75
N LEU A 444 27.60 -14.42 13.05
CA LEU A 444 26.98 -15.50 13.83
C LEU A 444 26.46 -16.56 12.85
N ILE A 445 26.76 -17.83 13.10
CA ILE A 445 26.17 -18.96 12.37
C ILE A 445 24.96 -19.46 13.17
N VAL A 446 23.80 -19.54 12.54
CA VAL A 446 22.53 -19.97 13.17
C VAL A 446 21.87 -21.10 12.37
N PRO A 447 21.07 -22.00 12.99
CA PRO A 447 20.33 -23.02 12.24
C PRO A 447 19.28 -22.40 11.33
N ARG A 448 19.26 -22.79 10.04
CA ARG A 448 18.27 -22.30 9.05
C ARG A 448 16.85 -22.61 9.51
N LEU A 449 16.64 -23.79 10.07
CA LEU A 449 15.35 -24.24 10.59
C LEU A 449 14.80 -23.34 11.71
N GLU A 450 15.65 -22.69 12.53
CA GLU A 450 15.17 -21.74 13.54
C GLU A 450 14.74 -20.42 12.91
N LEU A 451 15.56 -19.87 11.99
CA LEU A 451 15.22 -18.67 11.22
C LEU A 451 13.87 -18.84 10.51
N CYS A 452 13.68 -19.98 9.84
CA CYS A 452 12.49 -20.30 9.08
C CYS A 452 11.23 -20.42 9.96
N LYS A 453 11.35 -21.01 11.16
CA LYS A 453 10.26 -21.08 12.15
C LYS A 453 9.78 -19.69 12.57
N ILE A 454 10.69 -18.74 12.78
CA ILE A 454 10.35 -17.37 13.19
C ILE A 454 9.59 -16.65 12.07
N VAL A 455 10.08 -16.76 10.82
CA VAL A 455 9.41 -16.19 9.64
C VAL A 455 8.00 -16.76 9.49
N ARG A 456 7.85 -18.09 9.57
CA ARG A 456 6.55 -18.78 9.46
C ARG A 456 5.56 -18.32 10.53
N LEU A 457 6.00 -18.20 11.78
CA LEU A 457 5.14 -17.80 12.89
C LEU A 457 4.59 -16.38 12.72
N ARG A 458 5.42 -15.41 12.30
CA ARG A 458 4.96 -14.03 12.05
C ARG A 458 4.00 -13.92 10.86
N VAL A 459 4.23 -14.71 9.80
CA VAL A 459 3.32 -14.79 8.65
C VAL A 459 1.97 -15.39 9.05
N LEU A 460 1.99 -16.53 9.76
CA LEU A 460 0.78 -17.19 10.27
C LEU A 460 -0.04 -16.27 11.18
N GLU A 461 0.60 -15.60 12.15
CA GLU A 461 -0.05 -14.62 13.03
C GLU A 461 -0.71 -13.48 12.23
N THR A 462 -0.02 -12.97 11.20
CA THR A 462 -0.56 -11.90 10.35
C THR A 462 -1.80 -12.38 9.58
N PHE A 463 -1.80 -13.62 9.07
CA PHE A 463 -2.96 -14.20 8.41
C PHE A 463 -4.11 -14.55 9.38
N GLU A 464 -3.83 -15.04 10.59
CA GLU A 464 -4.86 -15.27 11.61
C GLU A 464 -5.56 -13.97 12.04
N LEU A 465 -4.82 -12.86 12.15
CA LEU A 465 -5.39 -11.54 12.45
C LEU A 465 -6.28 -11.03 11.30
N ILE A 466 -5.86 -11.22 10.04
CA ILE A 466 -6.68 -10.89 8.86
C ILE A 466 -7.94 -11.77 8.82
N ALA A 467 -7.83 -13.06 9.09
CA ALA A 467 -8.97 -13.98 9.11
C ALA A 467 -10.02 -13.57 10.17
N ALA A 468 -9.57 -13.18 11.36
CA ALA A 468 -10.43 -12.69 12.43
C ALA A 468 -11.12 -11.36 12.04
N ASP A 469 -10.40 -10.40 11.46
CA ASP A 469 -10.95 -9.09 11.09
C ASP A 469 -11.91 -9.15 9.88
N VAL A 470 -11.62 -10.02 8.90
CA VAL A 470 -12.56 -10.34 7.82
C VAL A 470 -13.86 -10.91 8.40
N LEU A 471 -13.78 -11.93 9.27
CA LEU A 471 -14.96 -12.55 9.90
C LEU A 471 -15.77 -11.59 10.79
N ARG A 472 -15.12 -10.58 11.36
CA ARG A 472 -15.73 -9.51 12.18
C ARG A 472 -16.48 -8.49 11.33
N GLN A 473 -16.01 -8.22 10.11
CA GLN A 473 -16.65 -7.28 9.17
C GLN A 473 -17.73 -7.95 8.32
N SER A 474 -17.49 -9.17 7.82
CA SER A 474 -18.35 -9.88 6.86
C SER A 474 -19.31 -10.88 7.54
N ALA A 475 -19.98 -10.44 8.62
CA ALA A 475 -20.61 -11.33 9.60
C ALA A 475 -21.60 -12.38 9.04
N ASP A 476 -22.35 -12.01 8.00
CA ASP A 476 -23.36 -12.85 7.32
C ASP A 476 -22.88 -13.43 5.97
N GLU A 477 -21.85 -12.85 5.35
CA GLU A 477 -21.32 -13.24 4.03
C GLU A 477 -19.86 -13.69 4.14
N SER A 478 -19.59 -14.98 4.03
CA SER A 478 -18.23 -15.53 4.15
C SER A 478 -17.49 -15.51 2.80
N PRO A 479 -16.40 -14.72 2.62
CA PRO A 479 -15.78 -14.46 1.31
C PRO A 479 -14.83 -15.56 0.81
N ALA A 480 -15.01 -16.80 1.26
CA ALA A 480 -13.99 -17.84 1.15
C ALA A 480 -14.26 -18.86 0.02
N THR A 481 -13.98 -18.48 -1.23
CA THR A 481 -13.69 -19.44 -2.33
C THR A 481 -12.20 -19.49 -2.68
N GLY A 482 -11.40 -18.46 -2.38
CA GLY A 482 -9.93 -18.50 -2.46
C GLY A 482 -9.21 -17.25 -1.91
N VAL A 483 -7.91 -17.36 -1.67
CA VAL A 483 -7.00 -16.29 -1.25
C VAL A 483 -6.00 -16.00 -2.38
N VAL A 484 -5.71 -14.72 -2.61
CA VAL A 484 -4.76 -14.24 -3.63
C VAL A 484 -3.73 -13.32 -2.97
N LEU A 485 -2.45 -13.70 -3.02
CA LEU A 485 -1.35 -12.96 -2.37
C LEU A 485 -0.57 -12.10 -3.38
N VAL A 486 -0.36 -10.84 -3.05
CA VAL A 486 0.41 -9.85 -3.84
C VAL A 486 1.31 -9.00 -2.94
N GLY A 487 2.00 -8.02 -3.51
CA GLY A 487 2.99 -7.20 -2.80
C GLY A 487 4.32 -7.92 -2.59
N GLY A 488 5.35 -7.17 -2.20
CA GLY A 488 6.73 -7.67 -2.14
C GLY A 488 6.96 -8.87 -1.20
N GLY A 489 6.16 -9.00 -0.14
CA GLY A 489 6.22 -10.12 0.80
C GLY A 489 5.67 -11.45 0.28
N SER A 490 4.94 -11.45 -0.85
CA SER A 490 4.40 -12.66 -1.48
C SER A 490 5.45 -13.60 -2.10
N HIS A 491 6.74 -13.21 -2.10
CA HIS A 491 7.86 -14.02 -2.60
C HIS A 491 8.48 -14.97 -1.58
N LEU A 492 8.01 -14.99 -0.33
CA LEU A 492 8.55 -15.90 0.67
C LEU A 492 8.15 -17.34 0.33
N GLU A 493 9.13 -18.25 0.25
CA GLU A 493 8.89 -19.66 -0.10
C GLU A 493 7.95 -20.33 0.91
N GLY A 494 6.95 -21.07 0.41
CA GLY A 494 5.92 -21.72 1.24
C GLY A 494 4.83 -20.79 1.79
N ILE A 495 4.70 -19.54 1.32
CA ILE A 495 3.71 -18.59 1.87
C ILE A 495 2.26 -18.97 1.55
N THR A 496 2.03 -19.58 0.39
CA THR A 496 0.74 -20.10 -0.06
C THR A 496 0.19 -21.12 0.93
N GLU A 497 1.01 -22.06 1.36
CA GLU A 497 0.69 -23.17 2.25
C GLU A 497 0.36 -22.67 3.67
N VAL A 498 1.02 -21.60 4.13
CA VAL A 498 0.70 -20.94 5.40
C VAL A 498 -0.62 -20.15 5.31
N ALA A 499 -0.96 -19.60 4.14
CA ALA A 499 -2.28 -19.02 3.91
C ALA A 499 -3.38 -20.09 3.82
N GLU A 500 -3.13 -21.24 3.18
CA GLU A 500 -4.08 -22.36 3.17
C GLU A 500 -4.34 -22.92 4.58
N GLU A 501 -3.30 -23.00 5.42
CA GLU A 501 -3.41 -23.33 6.85
C GLU A 501 -4.25 -22.30 7.63
N ALA A 502 -3.98 -21.00 7.45
CA ALA A 502 -4.60 -19.94 8.23
C ALA A 502 -6.07 -19.67 7.84
N PHE A 503 -6.37 -19.68 6.52
CA PHE A 503 -7.70 -19.34 5.99
C PHE A 503 -8.57 -20.57 5.69
N VAL A 504 -8.01 -21.78 5.72
CA VAL A 504 -8.71 -23.06 5.46
C VAL A 504 -9.44 -23.05 4.10
N THR A 505 -8.78 -22.49 3.10
CA THR A 505 -9.23 -22.38 1.71
C THR A 505 -8.02 -22.35 0.77
N ARG A 506 -8.23 -22.46 -0.54
CA ARG A 506 -7.14 -22.47 -1.52
C ARG A 506 -6.44 -21.12 -1.61
N CYS A 507 -5.12 -21.13 -1.79
CA CYS A 507 -4.32 -19.93 -1.98
C CYS A 507 -3.56 -19.96 -3.31
N ARG A 508 -3.44 -18.81 -3.97
CA ARG A 508 -2.50 -18.59 -5.09
C ARG A 508 -1.74 -17.28 -4.92
N LEU A 509 -0.66 -17.14 -5.70
CA LEU A 509 -0.06 -15.83 -5.93
C LEU A 509 -0.89 -15.07 -7.00
N GLY A 510 -1.04 -13.77 -6.82
CA GLY A 510 -1.73 -12.90 -7.76
C GLY A 510 -0.86 -12.60 -8.98
N GLU A 511 -1.42 -12.70 -10.17
CA GLU A 511 -0.74 -12.34 -11.42
C GLU A 511 -1.18 -10.91 -11.79
N LEU A 512 -0.43 -10.21 -12.64
CA LEU A 512 -0.78 -8.84 -13.03
C LEU A 512 -1.61 -8.88 -14.32
N GLU A 513 -2.88 -8.48 -14.23
CA GLU A 513 -3.84 -8.42 -15.31
C GLU A 513 -4.25 -6.95 -15.61
N GLY A 514 -4.87 -6.74 -16.78
CA GLY A 514 -5.48 -5.45 -17.14
C GLY A 514 -4.51 -4.37 -17.63
N VAL A 515 -3.23 -4.72 -17.79
CA VAL A 515 -2.18 -3.90 -18.39
C VAL A 515 -1.38 -4.78 -19.35
N ALA A 516 -1.17 -4.29 -20.57
CA ALA A 516 -0.38 -4.95 -21.59
C ALA A 516 1.07 -4.40 -21.56
N ASP A 517 1.95 -5.06 -20.80
CA ASP A 517 3.38 -4.74 -20.75
C ASP A 517 4.12 -5.26 -21.99
N THR A 518 3.71 -4.80 -23.17
CA THR A 518 4.22 -5.23 -24.49
C THR A 518 5.72 -4.94 -24.70
N THR A 519 6.27 -4.02 -23.91
CA THR A 519 7.69 -3.64 -23.90
C THR A 519 8.47 -4.32 -22.76
N CYS A 520 7.81 -5.15 -21.94
CA CYS A 520 8.36 -5.83 -20.77
C CYS A 520 9.02 -4.87 -19.75
N LEU A 521 8.54 -3.62 -19.62
CA LEU A 521 9.12 -2.60 -18.73
C LEU A 521 8.95 -2.95 -17.25
N LEU A 522 7.82 -3.54 -16.86
CA LEU A 522 7.65 -4.05 -15.49
C LEU A 522 8.50 -5.29 -15.28
N ALA A 523 8.52 -6.21 -16.26
CA ALA A 523 9.28 -7.46 -16.18
C ALA A 523 10.81 -7.28 -16.17
N ASN A 524 11.33 -6.22 -16.81
CA ASN A 524 12.75 -5.88 -16.86
C ASN A 524 13.20 -4.93 -15.71
N SER A 525 12.28 -4.45 -14.87
CA SER A 525 12.59 -3.53 -13.77
C SER A 525 13.19 -4.25 -12.55
N GLU A 526 13.84 -3.52 -11.63
CA GLU A 526 14.29 -4.06 -10.34
C GLU A 526 13.13 -4.34 -9.34
N LEU A 527 11.88 -4.39 -9.79
CA LEU A 527 10.71 -4.66 -8.97
C LEU A 527 10.48 -6.18 -8.87
N PRO A 528 10.47 -6.78 -7.67
CA PRO A 528 10.00 -8.15 -7.51
C PRO A 528 8.58 -8.27 -8.07
N SER A 529 8.31 -9.34 -8.82
CA SER A 529 7.01 -9.60 -9.46
C SER A 529 5.83 -9.32 -8.52
N ARG A 530 4.66 -8.87 -9.02
CA ARG A 530 3.48 -8.63 -8.17
C ARG A 530 3.61 -7.47 -7.16
N SER A 531 4.80 -6.91 -6.93
CA SER A 531 4.97 -5.64 -6.19
C SER A 531 4.29 -4.44 -6.87
N PRO A 532 4.24 -4.34 -8.21
CA PRO A 532 3.51 -3.27 -8.90
C PRO A 532 1.97 -3.33 -8.80
N ALA A 533 1.38 -4.35 -8.15
CA ALA A 533 -0.06 -4.62 -8.21
C ALA A 533 -0.93 -3.38 -7.86
N ALA A 534 -0.57 -2.64 -6.83
CA ALA A 534 -1.28 -1.44 -6.43
C ALA A 534 -1.28 -0.35 -7.51
N ALA A 535 -0.13 -0.08 -8.13
CA ALA A 535 0.00 0.93 -9.19
C ALA A 535 -0.65 0.48 -10.52
N VAL A 536 -0.53 -0.81 -10.87
CA VAL A 536 -1.17 -1.41 -12.05
C VAL A 536 -2.69 -1.32 -11.96
N GLY A 537 -3.28 -1.69 -10.81
CA GLY A 537 -4.73 -1.60 -10.61
C GLY A 537 -5.23 -0.16 -10.46
N LEU A 538 -4.35 0.77 -10.05
CA LEU A 538 -4.65 2.20 -10.03
C LEU A 538 -4.76 2.79 -11.44
N LEU A 539 -3.92 2.35 -12.39
CA LEU A 539 -4.08 2.71 -13.81
C LEU A 539 -5.38 2.13 -14.38
N ALA A 540 -5.70 0.87 -14.07
CA ALA A 540 -6.93 0.21 -14.51
C ALA A 540 -8.21 0.85 -13.93
N TYR A 541 -8.12 1.45 -12.73
CA TYR A 541 -9.15 2.30 -12.15
C TYR A 541 -9.23 3.66 -12.85
N ALA A 542 -8.11 4.37 -13.00
CA ALA A 542 -8.03 5.72 -13.56
C ALA A 542 -8.53 5.83 -15.01
N SER A 543 -8.26 4.79 -15.82
CA SER A 543 -8.71 4.68 -17.21
C SER A 543 -10.17 4.21 -17.36
N GLY A 544 -10.78 3.69 -16.28
CA GLY A 544 -12.08 3.01 -16.34
C GLY A 544 -12.04 1.60 -16.95
N THR A 545 -10.90 1.10 -17.44
CA THR A 545 -10.77 -0.25 -18.04
C THR A 545 -11.15 -1.36 -17.06
N ARG A 546 -11.00 -1.16 -15.74
CA ARG A 546 -11.58 -2.00 -14.69
C ARG A 546 -12.38 -1.15 -13.69
N VAL A 547 -13.65 -0.91 -14.00
CA VAL A 547 -14.59 -0.21 -13.10
C VAL A 547 -14.89 -1.05 -11.85
N LEU A 548 -14.91 -0.40 -10.68
CA LEU A 548 -15.51 -0.93 -9.45
C LEU A 548 -17.05 -0.81 -9.51
N SER A 549 -17.65 -1.41 -10.53
CA SER A 549 -19.09 -1.35 -10.77
C SER A 549 -19.84 -2.45 -10.03
N ALA A 550 -21.08 -2.16 -9.69
CA ALA A 550 -22.01 -3.18 -9.24
C ALA A 550 -22.24 -4.22 -10.35
N THR A 551 -22.16 -5.51 -10.00
CA THR A 551 -22.86 -6.61 -10.70
C THR A 551 -24.17 -6.88 -9.92
N PRO A 552 -25.31 -7.20 -10.57
CA PRO A 552 -26.55 -7.50 -9.85
C PRO A 552 -26.32 -8.75 -8.98
N PRO A 553 -26.98 -8.88 -7.82
CA PRO A 553 -26.67 -9.92 -6.86
C PRO A 553 -27.09 -11.29 -7.43
N VAL A 554 -26.15 -12.00 -8.02
CA VAL A 554 -26.31 -13.42 -8.37
C VAL A 554 -26.66 -14.13 -7.08
N ARG A 555 -27.87 -14.71 -7.00
CA ARG A 555 -28.35 -15.45 -5.82
C ARG A 555 -27.61 -16.78 -5.67
N VAL A 556 -26.32 -16.71 -5.38
CA VAL A 556 -25.51 -17.83 -4.88
C VAL A 556 -26.19 -18.32 -3.61
N ARG A 557 -26.89 -19.44 -3.68
CA ARG A 557 -27.49 -20.06 -2.50
C ARG A 557 -26.36 -20.32 -1.50
N PRO A 558 -26.38 -19.74 -0.27
CA PRO A 558 -25.31 -19.95 0.67
C PRO A 558 -25.22 -21.45 0.99
N LYS A 559 -24.09 -22.07 0.66
CA LYS A 559 -23.81 -23.47 1.03
C LYS A 559 -23.86 -23.53 2.56
N ARG A 560 -24.88 -24.23 3.09
CA ARG A 560 -25.23 -24.31 4.52
C ARG A 560 -23.98 -24.34 5.41
N SER A 561 -23.73 -23.22 6.09
CA SER A 561 -22.66 -22.99 7.08
C SER A 561 -21.58 -24.08 7.10
N ASN A 562 -20.60 -23.99 6.19
CA ASN A 562 -19.52 -24.97 6.08
C ASN A 562 -18.95 -25.30 7.47
N ALA A 563 -18.62 -26.58 7.72
CA ALA A 563 -18.02 -27.00 8.97
C ALA A 563 -16.77 -26.17 9.32
N VAL A 564 -16.07 -25.67 8.29
CA VAL A 564 -14.97 -24.69 8.37
C VAL A 564 -15.34 -23.43 9.17
N SER A 565 -16.48 -22.76 8.94
CA SER A 565 -16.78 -21.51 9.66
C SER A 565 -17.11 -21.75 11.14
N LYS A 566 -17.65 -22.94 11.48
CA LYS A 566 -17.77 -23.39 12.87
C LYS A 566 -16.42 -23.78 13.47
N LEU A 567 -15.56 -24.45 12.71
CA LEU A 567 -14.22 -24.87 13.14
C LEU A 567 -13.35 -23.64 13.44
N VAL A 568 -13.28 -22.68 12.52
CA VAL A 568 -12.53 -21.42 12.65
C VAL A 568 -13.06 -20.60 13.84
N ARG A 569 -14.38 -20.40 13.97
CA ARG A 569 -14.96 -19.76 15.18
C ARG A 569 -14.61 -20.53 16.47
N SER A 570 -14.54 -21.86 16.43
CA SER A 570 -14.15 -22.67 17.60
C SER A 570 -12.64 -22.66 17.92
N LEU A 571 -11.78 -22.38 16.92
CA LEU A 571 -10.34 -22.25 17.10
C LEU A 571 -10.00 -20.88 17.70
N PHE A 572 -10.59 -19.79 17.20
CA PHE A 572 -10.45 -18.46 17.80
C PHE A 572 -11.03 -18.40 19.23
N ALA A 573 -12.21 -18.97 19.47
CA ALA A 573 -12.78 -19.07 20.81
C ALA A 573 -11.89 -19.86 21.80
N LYS A 574 -11.07 -20.81 21.32
CA LYS A 574 -10.07 -21.52 22.14
C LYS A 574 -8.77 -20.73 22.36
N LYS A 575 -8.47 -19.74 21.52
CA LYS A 575 -7.30 -18.85 21.67
C LYS A 575 -7.54 -17.66 22.60
N GLY A 576 -8.76 -17.47 23.10
CA GLY A 576 -9.09 -16.41 24.07
C GLY A 576 -9.17 -15.00 23.47
N VAL A 577 -9.31 -14.91 22.14
CA VAL A 577 -9.60 -13.65 21.44
C VAL A 577 -11.11 -13.55 21.31
N GLU A 578 -11.74 -12.73 22.15
CA GLU A 578 -13.13 -12.30 21.95
C GLU A 578 -13.22 -11.25 20.82
N PRO A 579 -14.36 -11.16 20.10
CA PRO A 579 -14.52 -10.38 18.86
C PRO A 579 -14.70 -8.86 19.03
#